data_AF-A0A942IRN2-F1
#
_entry.id   AF-A0A942IRN2-F1
#
_cell.length_a   1.000
_cell.length_b   1.000
_cell.length_c   1.000
_cell.angle_alpha   90.00
_cell.angle_beta   90.00
_cell.angle_gamma   90.00
#
_symmetry.space_group_name_H-M   'P 1'
#
loop_
_entity.id
_entity.type
_entity.pdbx_description
1 polymer ?
#
loop_
_entity_poly.entity_id
_entity_poly.type
_entity_poly.pdbx_seq_one_letter_code
_entity_poly.pdbx_strand_id
1 'polypeptide(L)'
;MTWTRSWALATAAAACLALTGCSEGYSGKGDTLHLAYGMSQQASLDAMNQIGQAKHLSHETRFVLLNACVLEIQTLDGSKHNNTQRTPLREAESTVEKSTGSESYRVHIAPKNVDGPGHTLLEGASWTEATQMRWLLDYVQTVC
;
A
#
# COMPACT_ATOMS: atom_id res chain seq x y z
N MET A 1 -36.29 -51.01 42.85
CA MET A 1 -36.54 -49.56 42.99
C MET A 1 -35.29 -48.90 43.55
N THR A 2 -34.51 -48.23 42.69
CA THR A 2 -33.77 -46.99 42.95
C THR A 2 -33.06 -46.59 41.66
N TRP A 3 -33.33 -45.36 41.24
CA TRP A 3 -32.91 -44.69 40.02
C TRP A 3 -31.64 -43.90 40.34
N THR A 4 -30.57 -43.99 39.55
CA THR A 4 -29.51 -42.96 39.58
C THR A 4 -29.04 -42.65 38.16
N ARG A 5 -29.46 -41.47 37.72
CA ARG A 5 -29.00 -40.73 36.54
C ARG A 5 -27.51 -40.44 36.68
N SER A 6 -26.74 -40.82 35.68
CA SER A 6 -25.37 -40.34 35.49
C SER A 6 -25.30 -39.69 34.10
N TRP A 7 -25.89 -38.50 33.98
CA TRP A 7 -25.65 -37.56 32.90
C TRP A 7 -24.79 -36.45 33.44
N ALA A 8 -23.49 -36.53 33.22
CA ALA A 8 -22.58 -35.40 33.27
C ALA A 8 -21.25 -35.83 32.65
N LEU A 9 -20.60 -34.89 31.96
CA LEU A 9 -19.25 -34.99 31.37
C LEU A 9 -19.19 -35.51 29.93
N ALA A 10 -19.81 -34.77 29.01
CA ALA A 10 -19.46 -34.87 27.59
C ALA A 10 -19.53 -33.49 26.89
N THR A 11 -18.94 -32.45 27.48
CA THR A 11 -18.84 -31.13 26.83
C THR A 11 -17.61 -30.36 27.34
N ALA A 12 -16.41 -30.77 26.95
CA ALA A 12 -15.19 -29.98 27.15
C ALA A 12 -14.04 -30.42 26.22
N ALA A 13 -14.21 -30.41 24.90
CA ALA A 13 -13.10 -30.77 24.00
C ALA A 13 -13.18 -30.19 22.57
N ALA A 14 -13.85 -29.06 22.33
CA ALA A 14 -14.06 -28.56 20.96
C ALA A 14 -13.87 -27.03 20.80
N ALA A 15 -12.83 -26.44 21.40
CA ALA A 15 -12.59 -25.00 21.28
C ALA A 15 -11.15 -24.58 20.89
N CYS A 16 -10.23 -25.52 20.62
CA CYS A 16 -8.82 -25.17 20.39
C CYS A 16 -8.33 -25.23 18.93
N LEU A 17 -9.19 -25.45 17.93
CA LEU A 17 -8.76 -25.63 16.54
C LEU A 17 -8.91 -24.40 15.62
N ALA A 18 -9.22 -23.22 16.16
CA ALA A 18 -9.50 -22.01 15.35
C ALA A 18 -8.39 -20.94 15.38
N LEU A 19 -7.12 -21.30 15.60
CA LEU A 19 -5.99 -20.36 15.56
C LEU A 19 -5.11 -20.47 14.31
N THR A 20 -5.48 -21.27 13.32
CA THR A 20 -4.78 -21.33 12.03
C THR A 20 -5.45 -20.39 11.03
N GLY A 21 -5.21 -19.09 11.14
CA GLY A 21 -5.72 -18.16 10.13
C GLY A 21 -5.51 -16.69 10.49
N CYS A 22 -4.30 -16.19 10.21
CA CYS A 22 -3.96 -14.82 9.80
C CYS A 22 -2.43 -14.71 9.60
N SER A 23 -1.80 -15.76 9.04
CA SER A 23 -0.47 -15.66 8.43
C SER A 23 -0.70 -15.48 6.93
N GLU A 24 -1.47 -14.45 6.57
CA GLU A 24 -1.76 -14.13 5.18
C GLU A 24 -0.46 -13.63 4.54
N GLY A 25 0.27 -14.56 3.92
CA GLY A 25 1.30 -14.37 2.91
C GLY A 25 2.21 -13.14 3.05
N TYR A 26 3.22 -13.23 3.93
CA TYR A 26 4.44 -12.45 3.69
C TYR A 26 5.12 -13.05 2.46
N SER A 27 4.92 -12.44 1.29
CA SER A 27 5.59 -12.82 0.05
C SER A 27 7.09 -12.61 0.19
N GLY A 28 7.78 -13.67 0.59
CA GLY A 28 9.24 -13.73 0.62
C GLY A 28 9.79 -13.87 -0.80
N LYS A 29 10.35 -12.76 -1.31
CA LYS A 29 11.47 -12.63 -2.27
C LYS A 29 11.28 -11.38 -3.14
N GLY A 30 11.51 -10.24 -2.51
CA GLY A 30 11.93 -8.99 -3.14
C GLY A 30 12.92 -8.34 -2.18
N ASP A 31 13.88 -7.55 -2.66
CA ASP A 31 14.77 -6.76 -1.80
C ASP A 31 13.94 -6.14 -0.67
N THR A 32 14.29 -6.46 0.57
CA THR A 32 13.44 -6.15 1.72
C THR A 32 13.43 -4.64 1.85
N LEU A 33 12.29 -4.01 1.54
CA LEU A 33 12.14 -2.57 1.68
C LEU A 33 12.23 -2.21 3.17
N HIS A 34 13.38 -1.72 3.60
CA HIS A 34 13.61 -1.31 4.99
C HIS A 34 13.08 0.11 5.20
N LEU A 35 11.80 0.20 5.55
CA LEU A 35 11.21 1.45 6.03
C LEU A 35 11.61 1.66 7.49
N ALA A 36 12.35 2.73 7.76
CA ALA A 36 12.78 3.10 9.11
C ALA A 36 12.25 4.48 9.49
N TYR A 37 11.94 4.65 10.79
CA TYR A 37 11.61 5.95 11.34
C TYR A 37 12.84 6.88 11.24
N GLY A 38 12.66 8.08 10.69
CA GLY A 38 13.74 9.05 10.49
C GLY A 38 14.58 8.83 9.22
N MET A 39 14.07 8.09 8.24
CA MET A 39 14.67 8.04 6.89
C MET A 39 14.85 9.46 6.32
N SER A 40 15.92 9.67 5.55
CA SER A 40 16.06 10.92 4.81
C SER A 40 14.98 11.01 3.73
N GLN A 41 14.63 12.24 3.32
CA GLN A 41 13.71 12.48 2.20
C GLN A 41 14.14 11.73 0.93
N GLN A 42 15.44 11.67 0.65
CA GLN A 42 15.98 10.92 -0.47
C GLN A 42 15.75 9.40 -0.33
N ALA A 43 16.01 8.83 0.85
CA ALA A 43 15.76 7.41 1.08
C ALA A 43 14.27 7.06 0.94
N SER A 44 13.37 7.98 1.32
CA SER A 44 11.93 7.81 1.09
C SER A 44 11.57 7.84 -0.39
N LEU A 45 12.17 8.73 -1.19
CA LEU A 45 11.98 8.74 -2.65
C LEU A 45 12.55 7.50 -3.32
N ASP A 46 13.70 7.01 -2.86
CA ASP A 46 14.31 5.78 -3.36
C ASP A 46 13.39 4.58 -3.08
N ALA A 47 12.82 4.52 -1.86
CA ALA A 47 11.83 3.52 -1.50
C ALA A 47 10.54 3.60 -2.34
N MET A 48 10.02 4.80 -2.59
CA MET A 48 8.88 5.00 -3.49
C MET A 48 9.19 4.50 -4.91
N ASN A 49 10.38 4.81 -5.43
CA ASN A 49 10.81 4.36 -6.75
C ASN A 49 10.98 2.84 -6.83
N GLN A 50 11.46 2.20 -5.76
CA GLN A 50 11.56 0.74 -5.68
C GLN A 50 10.17 0.09 -5.77
N ILE A 51 9.18 0.62 -5.06
CA ILE A 51 7.79 0.14 -5.16
C ILE A 51 7.23 0.40 -6.56
N GLY A 52 7.40 1.62 -7.09
CA GLY A 52 6.86 2.03 -8.39
C GLY A 52 7.40 1.26 -9.59
N GLN A 53 8.51 0.54 -9.46
CA GLN A 53 9.11 -0.29 -10.50
C GLN A 53 8.79 -1.78 -10.36
N ALA A 54 7.88 -2.14 -9.45
CA ALA A 54 7.56 -3.54 -9.23
C ALA A 54 6.83 -4.16 -10.43
N LYS A 55 7.26 -5.36 -10.85
CA LYS A 55 6.84 -5.99 -12.11
C LYS A 55 5.37 -6.40 -12.20
N HIS A 56 4.69 -6.55 -11.07
CA HIS A 56 3.26 -6.90 -11.02
C HIS A 56 2.34 -5.69 -11.12
N LEU A 57 2.89 -4.47 -11.09
CA LEU A 57 2.11 -3.27 -11.31
C LEU A 57 1.67 -3.18 -12.76
N SER A 58 0.56 -2.48 -12.99
CA SER A 58 0.01 -2.27 -14.33
C SER A 58 0.90 -1.36 -15.20
N HIS A 59 1.72 -0.53 -14.56
CA HIS A 59 2.67 0.38 -15.19
C HIS A 59 3.83 0.65 -14.21
N GLU A 60 4.98 0.99 -14.76
CA GLU A 60 6.10 1.46 -13.95
C GLU A 60 5.91 2.96 -13.66
N THR A 61 6.13 3.36 -12.41
CA THR A 61 6.06 4.75 -11.97
C THR A 61 7.37 5.17 -11.37
N ARG A 62 7.90 6.31 -11.83
CA ARG A 62 9.07 6.97 -11.25
C ARG A 62 8.66 8.28 -10.58
N PHE A 63 9.28 8.54 -9.44
CA PHE A 63 9.04 9.70 -8.60
C PHE A 63 10.32 10.54 -8.49
N VAL A 64 10.17 11.85 -8.70
CA VAL A 64 11.23 12.82 -8.48
C VAL A 64 10.67 13.97 -7.66
N LEU A 65 11.34 14.33 -6.58
CA LEU A 65 10.97 15.52 -5.82
C LEU A 65 11.72 16.72 -6.40
N LEU A 66 10.95 17.70 -6.88
CA LEU A 66 11.45 18.97 -7.36
C LEU A 66 11.48 20.00 -6.22
N ASN A 67 12.06 21.16 -6.51
CA ASN A 67 12.03 22.30 -5.61
C ASN A 67 10.61 22.67 -5.20
N ALA A 68 10.47 23.30 -4.03
CA ALA A 68 9.18 23.72 -3.47
C ALA A 68 8.17 22.57 -3.27
N CYS A 69 8.66 21.35 -3.01
CA CYS A 69 7.82 20.21 -2.64
C CYS A 69 6.80 19.79 -3.70
N VAL A 70 7.22 19.87 -4.96
CA VAL A 70 6.46 19.38 -6.10
C VAL A 70 6.96 17.99 -6.44
N LEU A 71 6.09 16.99 -6.36
CA LEU A 71 6.37 15.64 -6.79
C LEU A 71 6.11 15.52 -8.29
N GLU A 72 7.14 15.22 -9.06
CA GLU A 72 7.00 14.80 -10.45
C GLU A 72 6.82 13.29 -10.51
N ILE A 73 5.75 12.87 -11.15
CA ILE A 73 5.31 11.49 -11.31
C ILE A 73 5.44 11.17 -12.81
N GLN A 74 6.22 10.16 -13.13
CA GLN A 74 6.45 9.71 -14.51
C GLN A 74 5.92 8.29 -14.63
N THR A 75 4.84 8.11 -15.38
CA THR A 75 4.24 6.81 -15.64
C THR A 75 4.69 6.30 -17.00
N LEU A 76 5.33 5.14 -17.00
CA LEU A 76 5.80 4.44 -18.18
C LEU A 76 4.79 3.33 -18.51
N ASP A 77 4.02 3.53 -19.57
CA ASP A 77 3.22 2.46 -20.15
C ASP A 77 4.01 1.71 -21.24
N GLY A 78 3.73 0.42 -21.40
CA GLY A 78 4.41 -0.45 -22.38
C GLY A 78 4.25 0.01 -23.84
N SER A 79 3.43 1.03 -24.11
CA SER A 79 3.17 1.64 -25.42
C SER A 79 4.07 2.85 -25.76
N LYS A 80 5.15 3.10 -25.01
CA LYS A 80 6.06 4.26 -25.14
C LYS A 80 5.42 5.61 -24.80
N HIS A 81 4.22 5.65 -24.24
CA HIS A 81 3.66 6.90 -23.76
C HIS A 81 4.18 7.13 -22.33
N ASN A 82 5.05 8.13 -22.19
CA ASN A 82 5.44 8.64 -20.88
C ASN A 82 4.45 9.75 -20.52
N ASN A 83 3.66 9.54 -19.48
CA ASN A 83 2.87 10.59 -18.89
C ASN A 83 3.64 11.17 -17.70
N THR A 84 4.02 12.44 -17.80
CA THR A 84 4.69 13.16 -16.72
C THR A 84 3.73 14.19 -16.14
N GLN A 85 3.56 14.15 -14.82
CA GLN A 85 2.60 14.98 -14.14
C GLN A 85 3.18 15.46 -12.80
N ARG A 86 2.82 16.67 -12.39
CA ARG A 86 3.43 17.36 -11.26
C ARG A 86 2.38 17.70 -10.23
N THR A 87 2.62 17.31 -8.99
CA THR A 87 1.68 17.46 -7.89
C THR A 87 2.36 18.19 -6.72
N PRO A 88 1.90 19.39 -6.34
CA PRO A 88 2.36 20.05 -5.11
C PRO A 88 1.96 19.21 -3.88
N LEU A 89 2.93 18.63 -3.18
CA LEU A 89 2.66 17.69 -2.09
C LEU A 89 1.94 18.33 -0.92
N ARG A 90 2.27 19.57 -0.56
CA ARG A 90 1.67 20.26 0.59
C ARG A 90 0.14 20.36 0.51
N GLU A 91 -0.39 20.45 -0.70
CA GLU A 91 -1.83 20.60 -0.97
C GLU A 91 -2.47 19.31 -1.47
N ALA A 92 -1.76 18.18 -1.42
CA ALA A 92 -2.23 16.91 -1.90
C ALA A 92 -2.59 15.95 -0.74
N GLU A 93 -3.50 15.03 -1.03
CA GLU A 93 -3.88 13.90 -0.19
C GLU A 93 -3.68 12.61 -0.97
N SER A 94 -3.13 11.61 -0.29
CA SER A 94 -2.96 10.28 -0.84
C SER A 94 -4.03 9.31 -0.30
N THR A 95 -4.64 8.53 -1.18
CA THR A 95 -5.66 7.54 -0.83
C THR A 95 -5.28 6.15 -1.32
N VAL A 96 -5.75 5.14 -0.60
CA VAL A 96 -5.60 3.72 -0.96
C VAL A 96 -6.98 3.14 -1.12
N GLU A 97 -7.25 2.54 -2.27
CA GLU A 97 -8.53 1.93 -2.59
C GLU A 97 -8.31 0.47 -3.03
N LYS A 98 -9.23 -0.43 -2.70
CA LYS A 98 -9.24 -1.77 -3.26
C LYS A 98 -9.80 -1.70 -4.69
N SER A 99 -9.09 -2.28 -5.66
CA SER A 99 -9.55 -2.33 -7.04
C SER A 99 -10.79 -3.23 -7.16
N THR A 100 -11.77 -2.80 -7.96
CA THR A 100 -13.04 -3.52 -8.07
C THR A 100 -12.84 -4.83 -8.84
N GLY A 101 -13.23 -5.96 -8.23
CA GLY A 101 -13.15 -7.28 -8.87
C GLY A 101 -11.75 -7.93 -8.80
N SER A 102 -10.81 -7.38 -8.04
CA SER A 102 -9.50 -7.99 -7.79
C SER A 102 -9.09 -7.89 -6.32
N GLU A 103 -8.07 -8.67 -5.93
CA GLU A 103 -7.40 -8.55 -4.62
C GLU A 103 -6.23 -7.55 -4.64
N SER A 104 -6.23 -6.64 -5.63
CA SER A 104 -5.21 -5.60 -5.76
C SER A 104 -5.71 -4.26 -5.24
N TYR A 105 -4.77 -3.36 -5.01
CA TYR A 105 -5.00 -2.02 -4.50
C TYR A 105 -4.41 -0.99 -5.46
N ARG A 106 -5.00 0.21 -5.39
CA ARG A 106 -4.60 1.38 -6.15
C ARG A 106 -4.31 2.53 -5.20
N VAL A 107 -3.27 3.29 -5.52
CA VAL A 107 -2.86 4.48 -4.76
C VAL A 107 -3.10 5.70 -5.62
N HIS A 108 -3.81 6.68 -5.08
CA HIS A 108 -4.11 7.94 -5.76
C HIS A 108 -3.51 9.10 -5.00
N ILE A 109 -3.18 10.16 -5.72
CA ILE A 109 -2.90 11.47 -5.14
C ILE A 109 -3.81 12.52 -5.78
N ALA A 110 -4.49 13.32 -4.96
CA ALA A 110 -5.39 14.36 -5.43
C ALA A 110 -5.17 15.66 -4.62
N PRO A 111 -5.44 16.84 -5.20
CA PRO A 111 -5.47 18.08 -4.43
C PRO A 111 -6.56 18.03 -3.34
N LYS A 112 -6.24 18.49 -2.12
CA LYS A 112 -7.13 18.50 -0.94
C LYS A 112 -8.33 19.44 -1.09
N ASN A 113 -8.16 20.55 -1.80
CA ASN A 113 -9.10 21.68 -1.81
C ASN A 113 -9.63 22.05 -3.20
N VAL A 114 -9.37 21.21 -4.20
CA VAL A 114 -9.79 21.46 -5.58
C VAL A 114 -10.38 20.19 -6.12
N ASP A 115 -11.63 20.27 -6.60
CA ASP A 115 -12.20 19.20 -7.41
C ASP A 115 -11.37 19.09 -8.69
N GLY A 116 -10.56 18.05 -8.76
CA GLY A 116 -9.68 17.76 -9.87
C GLY A 116 -9.49 16.27 -10.01
N PRO A 117 -9.22 15.78 -11.24
CA PRO A 117 -8.89 14.38 -11.43
C PRO A 117 -7.62 14.08 -10.64
N GLY A 118 -7.74 13.20 -9.63
CA GLY A 118 -6.59 12.63 -8.95
C GLY A 118 -5.75 11.80 -9.91
N HIS A 119 -4.55 11.45 -9.47
CA HIS A 119 -3.59 10.72 -10.27
C HIS A 119 -3.26 9.38 -9.64
N THR A 120 -3.45 8.32 -10.42
CA THR A 120 -3.06 6.97 -10.05
C THR A 120 -1.54 6.89 -10.02
N LEU A 121 -1.00 6.59 -8.86
CA LEU A 121 0.43 6.40 -8.65
C LEU A 121 0.82 4.93 -8.79
N LEU A 122 -0.03 4.04 -8.30
CA LEU A 122 0.10 2.59 -8.36
C LEU A 122 -1.26 1.99 -8.73
N GLU A 123 -1.25 1.00 -9.62
CA GLU A 123 -2.41 0.17 -9.96
C GLU A 123 -1.97 -1.30 -10.03
N GLY A 124 -2.70 -2.19 -9.35
CA GLY A 124 -2.33 -3.60 -9.25
C GLY A 124 -1.40 -3.95 -8.07
N ALA A 125 -1.20 -3.01 -7.12
CA ALA A 125 -0.34 -3.22 -5.97
C ALA A 125 -0.95 -4.21 -4.95
N SER A 126 -0.11 -4.87 -4.16
CA SER A 126 -0.55 -5.56 -2.95
C SER A 126 -0.99 -4.56 -1.87
N TRP A 127 -1.74 -5.00 -0.87
CA TRP A 127 -2.13 -4.15 0.26
C TRP A 127 -0.92 -3.54 0.97
N THR A 128 0.13 -4.35 1.19
CA THR A 128 1.37 -3.91 1.83
C THR A 128 2.05 -2.81 1.02
N GLU A 129 2.20 -2.96 -0.29
CA GLU A 129 2.84 -1.95 -1.13
C GLU A 129 2.03 -0.66 -1.21
N ALA A 130 0.70 -0.78 -1.32
CA ALA A 130 -0.17 0.38 -1.39
C ALA A 130 -0.13 1.20 -0.09
N THR A 131 -0.14 0.53 1.07
CA THR A 131 -0.04 1.19 2.38
C THR A 131 1.35 1.76 2.64
N GLN A 132 2.42 1.06 2.23
CA GLN A 132 3.78 1.57 2.29
C GLN A 132 3.97 2.82 1.42
N MET A 133 3.46 2.80 0.19
CA MET A 133 3.49 3.95 -0.72
C MET A 133 2.73 5.15 -0.12
N ARG A 134 1.53 4.93 0.42
CA ARG A 134 0.76 5.98 1.12
C ARG A 134 1.57 6.58 2.27
N TRP A 135 2.13 5.74 3.14
CA TRP A 135 2.94 6.20 4.27
C TRP A 135 4.17 7.00 3.81
N LEU A 136 4.85 6.55 2.75
CA LEU A 136 5.99 7.26 2.17
C LEU A 136 5.59 8.63 1.61
N LEU A 137 4.45 8.72 0.91
CA LEU A 137 3.92 9.99 0.40
C LEU A 137 3.61 10.96 1.54
N ASP A 138 2.91 10.47 2.56
CA ASP A 138 2.56 11.26 3.76
C ASP A 138 3.84 11.72 4.48
N TYR A 139 4.84 10.84 4.60
CA TYR A 139 6.14 11.18 5.19
C TYR A 139 6.89 12.25 4.38
N VAL A 140 7.04 12.07 3.06
CA VAL A 140 7.70 13.04 2.18
C VAL A 140 6.98 14.38 2.22
N GLN A 141 5.65 14.39 2.32
CA GLN A 141 4.84 15.60 2.50
C GLN A 141 5.14 16.29 3.84
N THR A 142 5.41 15.56 4.93
CA THR A 142 5.69 16.13 6.27
C THR A 142 7.07 16.74 6.44
N VAL A 143 8.07 16.23 5.70
CA VAL A 143 9.44 16.78 5.67
C VAL A 143 9.62 17.83 4.58
N CYS A 144 8.56 18.02 3.81
CA CYS A 144 8.28 19.20 3.02
C CYS A 144 7.57 20.27 3.86
#